data_AF-A0A3M6TBY3-F1
#
_entry.id   AF-A0A3M6TBY3-F1
#
_cell.length_a   1.000
_cell.length_b   1.000
_cell.length_c   1.000
_cell.angle_alpha   90.00
_cell.angle_beta   90.00
_cell.angle_gamma   90.00
#
_symmetry.space_group_name_H-M   'P 1'
#
loop_
_entity.id
_entity.type
_entity.pdbx_description
1 polymer ?
#
loop_
_entity_poly.entity_id
_entity_poly.type
_entity_poly.pdbx_seq_one_letter_code
_entity_poly.pdbx_strand_id
1 'polypeptide(L)'
;MTDRDAEQKMKMKAYADQKLGVREGKIKLEDTVLIKQPKRNKLSPPFSAIPLVVEEKNGSMVTASDGNKTFTGTHPCSKMSRATLGMLKR
;
A
#
# COMPACT_ATOMS: atom_id res chain seq x y z
N MET A 1 -21.30 -5.45 22.44
CA MET A 1 -21.13 -6.20 21.17
C MET A 1 -20.96 -7.65 21.52
N THR A 2 -21.69 -8.57 20.88
CA THR A 2 -21.64 -10.01 21.21
C THR A 2 -20.65 -10.72 20.30
N ASP A 3 -19.88 -11.67 20.83
CA ASP A 3 -18.86 -12.41 20.08
C ASP A 3 -19.43 -13.10 18.82
N ARG A 4 -20.71 -13.50 18.87
CA ARG A 4 -21.44 -14.09 17.74
C ARG A 4 -21.54 -13.18 16.52
N ASP A 5 -21.70 -11.87 16.71
CA ASP A 5 -21.75 -10.90 15.59
C ASP A 5 -20.38 -10.77 14.92
N ALA A 6 -19.30 -10.77 15.70
CA ALA A 6 -17.93 -10.73 15.18
C ALA A 6 -17.60 -12.00 14.37
N GLU A 7 -17.97 -13.17 14.88
CA GLU A 7 -17.77 -14.44 14.18
C GLU A 7 -18.53 -14.49 12.84
N GLN A 8 -19.78 -14.03 12.82
CA GLN A 8 -20.56 -13.99 11.58
C GLN A 8 -19.94 -13.03 10.56
N LYS A 9 -19.49 -11.85 10.99
CA LYS A 9 -18.77 -10.90 10.12
C LYS A 9 -17.49 -11.49 9.54
N MET A 10 -16.72 -12.22 10.35
CA MET A 10 -15.51 -12.91 9.88
C MET A 10 -15.83 -13.98 8.84
N LYS A 11 -16.86 -14.80 9.06
CA LYS A 11 -17.28 -15.84 8.09
C LYS A 11 -17.73 -15.24 6.77
N MET A 12 -18.55 -14.19 6.81
CA MET A 12 -19.03 -13.50 5.60
C MET A 12 -17.87 -12.88 4.81
N LYS A 13 -16.92 -12.24 5.50
CA LYS A 13 -15.71 -11.69 4.87
C LYS A 13 -14.87 -12.78 4.22
N ALA A 14 -14.59 -13.88 4.93
CA ALA A 14 -13.79 -14.99 4.42
C ALA A 14 -14.41 -15.62 3.17
N TYR A 15 -15.73 -15.81 3.16
CA TYR A 15 -16.45 -16.31 1.98
C TYR A 15 -16.34 -15.37 0.78
N ALA A 16 -16.53 -14.06 0.99
CA ALA A 16 -16.41 -13.06 -0.07
C ALA A 16 -14.97 -12.99 -0.62
N ASP A 17 -13.97 -12.94 0.26
CA ASP A 17 -12.55 -12.87 -0.11
C ASP A 17 -12.15 -14.11 -0.93
N GLN A 18 -12.58 -15.31 -0.50
CA GLN A 18 -12.34 -16.56 -1.22
C GLN A 18 -13.02 -16.56 -2.59
N LYS A 19 -14.28 -16.13 -2.68
CA LYS A 19 -15.06 -16.14 -3.93
C LYS A 19 -14.51 -15.15 -4.96
N LEU A 20 -14.02 -14.00 -4.51
CA LEU A 20 -13.41 -12.96 -5.33
C LEU A 20 -11.93 -13.23 -5.65
N GLY A 21 -11.30 -14.23 -5.02
CA GLY A 21 -9.89 -14.53 -5.19
C GLY A 21 -8.98 -13.41 -4.68
N VAL A 22 -9.39 -12.74 -3.59
CA VAL A 22 -8.62 -11.66 -2.97
C VAL A 22 -7.27 -12.21 -2.52
N ARG A 23 -6.19 -11.58 -3.00
CA ARG A 23 -4.82 -11.89 -2.58
C ARG A 23 -4.34 -10.83 -1.62
N GLU A 24 -3.56 -11.26 -0.63
CA GLU A 24 -2.89 -10.32 0.25
C GLU A 24 -1.94 -9.42 -0.55
N GLY A 25 -1.97 -8.12 -0.22
CA GLY A 25 -1.08 -7.15 -0.84
C GLY A 25 0.38 -7.44 -0.49
N LYS A 26 1.27 -7.34 -1.48
CA LYS A 26 2.72 -7.62 -1.35
C LYS A 26 3.49 -6.60 -0.48
N ILE A 27 2.82 -5.54 -0.05
CA ILE A 27 3.40 -4.44 0.73
C ILE A 27 3.17 -4.74 2.20
N LYS A 28 4.26 -4.77 2.96
CA LYS A 28 4.31 -5.02 4.40
C LYS A 28 4.67 -3.74 5.15
N LEU A 29 4.50 -3.78 6.47
CA LEU A 29 5.07 -2.76 7.35
C LEU A 29 6.59 -2.76 7.17
N GLU A 30 7.21 -1.59 7.30
CA GLU A 30 8.65 -1.36 7.08
C GLU A 30 9.14 -1.55 5.63
N ASP A 31 8.26 -1.87 4.67
CA ASP A 31 8.64 -1.87 3.26
C ASP A 31 8.90 -0.43 2.79
N THR A 32 9.87 -0.28 1.90
CA THR A 32 10.14 0.99 1.23
C THR A 32 9.26 1.13 -0.02
N VAL A 33 8.57 2.26 -0.14
CA VAL A 33 7.65 2.56 -1.24
C VAL A 33 7.95 3.91 -1.91
N LEU A 34 7.68 4.01 -3.21
CA LEU A 34 7.71 5.26 -3.97
C LEU A 34 6.28 5.67 -4.33
N ILE A 35 5.99 6.96 -4.19
CA ILE A 35 4.67 7.53 -4.50
C ILE A 35 4.67 8.02 -5.95
N LYS A 36 3.54 7.82 -6.63
CA LYS A 36 3.31 8.39 -7.97
C LYS A 36 3.25 9.92 -7.89
N GLN A 37 4.08 10.59 -8.68
CA GLN A 37 4.06 12.04 -8.77
C GLN A 37 3.08 12.53 -9.83
N PRO A 38 2.51 13.75 -9.70
CA PRO A 38 1.71 14.35 -10.74
C PRO A 38 2.54 14.49 -12.03
N LYS A 39 1.93 14.11 -13.17
CA LYS A 39 2.60 14.15 -14.46
C LYS A 39 2.84 15.60 -14.88
N ARG A 40 4.10 16.00 -14.98
CA ARG A 40 4.48 17.35 -15.45
C ARG A 40 4.84 17.37 -16.93
N ASN A 41 5.51 16.34 -17.44
CA ASN A 41 5.92 16.25 -18.85
C ASN A 41 5.91 14.79 -19.36
N LYS A 42 6.03 14.56 -20.66
CA LYS A 42 6.12 13.22 -21.28
C LYS A 42 7.33 12.42 -20.79
N LEU A 43 8.43 13.09 -20.46
CA LEU A 43 9.69 12.48 -20.02
C LEU A 43 9.88 12.49 -18.49
N SER A 44 8.92 13.01 -17.72
CA SER A 44 9.06 13.01 -16.25
C SER A 44 8.84 11.61 -15.69
N PRO A 45 9.67 11.15 -14.72
CA PRO A 45 9.50 9.84 -14.12
C PRO A 45 8.12 9.71 -13.44
N PRO A 46 7.49 8.53 -13.46
CA PRO A 46 6.15 8.36 -12.89
C PRO A 46 6.13 8.41 -11.36
N PHE A 47 7.21 8.02 -10.69
CA PHE A 47 7.32 7.97 -9.23
C PHE A 47 8.33 8.99 -8.70
N SER A 48 8.12 9.46 -7.47
CA SER A 48 9.06 10.31 -6.75
C SER A 48 10.35 9.55 -6.46
N ALA A 49 11.49 10.23 -6.54
CA ALA A 49 12.79 9.66 -6.19
C ALA A 49 12.97 9.45 -4.67
N ILE A 50 12.11 10.08 -3.87
CA ILE A 50 12.15 10.00 -2.41
C ILE A 50 11.43 8.71 -1.98
N PRO A 51 12.15 7.74 -1.39
CA PRO A 51 11.54 6.58 -0.76
C PRO A 51 10.85 6.97 0.54
N LEU A 52 9.71 6.34 0.83
CA LEU A 52 9.08 6.41 2.15
C LEU A 52 8.97 5.02 2.74
N VAL A 53 8.97 4.95 4.07
CA VAL A 53 8.81 3.71 4.82
C VAL A 53 7.35 3.57 5.22
N VAL A 54 6.80 2.37 5.08
CA VAL A 54 5.43 2.08 5.50
C VAL A 54 5.37 1.95 7.02
N GLU A 55 4.67 2.88 7.67
CA GLU A 55 4.47 2.88 9.12
C GLU A 55 3.22 2.08 9.53
N GLU A 56 2.15 2.16 8.74
CA GLU A 56 0.87 1.54 9.07
C GLU A 56 0.17 0.99 7.82
N LYS A 57 -0.54 -0.14 8.00
CA LYS A 57 -1.35 -0.78 6.97
C LYS A 57 -2.70 -1.21 7.53
N ASN A 58 -3.75 -0.56 7.04
CA ASN A 58 -5.13 -0.85 7.35
C ASN A 58 -5.84 -1.40 6.11
N GLY A 59 -5.85 -2.73 5.98
CA GLY A 59 -6.40 -3.41 4.80
C GLY A 59 -5.65 -3.03 3.51
N SER A 60 -6.30 -2.28 2.63
CA SER A 60 -5.70 -1.73 1.40
C SER A 60 -5.17 -0.31 1.56
N MET A 61 -5.46 0.36 2.67
CA MET A 61 -4.95 1.69 2.99
C MET A 61 -3.57 1.57 3.63
N VAL A 62 -2.62 2.34 3.14
CA VAL A 62 -1.25 2.36 3.64
C VAL A 62 -0.81 3.79 3.92
N THR A 63 -0.18 3.94 5.08
CA THR A 63 0.44 5.18 5.56
C THR A 63 1.94 4.99 5.49
N ALA A 64 2.60 5.86 4.72
CA ALA A 64 4.05 5.86 4.58
C ALA A 64 4.62 7.24 4.92
N SER A 65 5.79 7.26 5.56
CA SER A 65 6.46 8.48 5.97
C SER A 65 7.98 8.42 5.71
N ASP A 66 8.58 9.60 5.63
CA ASP A 66 10.03 9.82 5.54
C ASP A 66 10.45 10.80 6.66
N GLY A 67 9.72 10.80 7.79
CA GLY A 67 9.88 11.73 8.90
C GLY A 67 9.42 13.18 8.65
N ASN A 68 9.52 13.67 7.41
CA ASN A 68 9.13 15.03 7.04
C ASN A 68 7.77 15.10 6.34
N LYS A 69 7.40 14.04 5.62
CA LYS A 69 6.19 13.98 4.81
C LYS A 69 5.50 12.67 5.06
N THR A 70 4.19 12.75 5.32
CA THR A 70 3.31 11.61 5.46
C THR A 70 2.44 11.50 4.21
N PHE A 71 2.26 10.28 3.74
CA PHE A 71 1.36 9.98 2.64
C PHE A 71 0.44 8.84 3.02
N THR A 72 -0.84 9.09 2.87
CA THR A 72 -1.88 8.08 3.04
C THR A 72 -2.46 7.77 1.66
N GLY A 73 -2.48 6.50 1.29
CA GLY A 73 -3.02 6.11 0.00
C GLY A 73 -3.50 4.67 -0.05
N THR A 74 -4.33 4.39 -1.04
CA THR A 74 -4.85 3.05 -1.28
C THR A 74 -3.96 2.27 -2.24
N HIS A 75 -3.75 1.00 -1.93
CA HIS A 75 -3.23 -0.03 -2.82
C HIS A 75 -4.39 -0.69 -3.59
N PRO A 76 -4.21 -1.11 -4.86
CA PRO A 76 -2.95 -1.47 -5.51
C PRO A 76 -2.35 -0.43 -6.48
N CYS A 77 -1.02 -0.59 -6.72
CA CYS A 77 -0.09 -0.18 -7.80
C CYS A 77 -0.19 1.21 -8.47
N SER A 78 -1.39 1.74 -8.69
CA SER A 78 -1.60 2.99 -9.44
C SER A 78 -1.05 4.23 -8.73
N LYS A 79 -0.88 4.19 -7.40
CA LYS A 79 -0.41 5.31 -6.58
C LYS A 79 0.93 5.04 -5.88
N MET A 80 1.31 3.77 -5.67
CA MET A 80 2.49 3.38 -4.91
C MET A 80 3.16 2.15 -5.52
N SER A 81 4.49 2.16 -5.55
CA SER A 81 5.33 1.03 -6.00
C SER A 81 6.32 0.64 -4.91
N ARG A 82 6.61 -0.66 -4.77
CA ARG A 82 7.62 -1.16 -3.83
C ARG A 82 9.01 -0.89 -4.39
N ALA A 83 9.85 -0.17 -3.65
CA ALA A 83 11.24 0.03 -3.99
C ALA A 83 12.10 -1.14 -3.48
N THR A 84 13.13 -1.50 -4.23
CA THR A 84 14.21 -2.36 -3.73
C THR A 84 15.50 -1.55 -3.71
N LEU A 85 16.34 -1.78 -2.71
CA LEU A 85 17.59 -1.03 -2.50
C LEU A 85 18.53 -1.07 -3.72
N GLY A 86 18.35 -2.02 -4.64
CA GLY A 86 19.08 -2.13 -5.89
C GLY A 86 18.68 -1.14 -7.00
N MET A 87 17.58 -0.40 -6.86
CA MET A 87 17.14 0.59 -7.87
C MET A 87 17.77 1.98 -7.72
N LEU A 88 18.56 2.23 -6.68
CA LEU A 88 19.12 3.57 -6.37
C LEU A 88 20.57 3.77 -6.84
N LYS A 89 21.26 2.76 -7.36
CA LYS A 89 22.59 2.92 -7.98
C LYS A 89 22.45 3.10 -9.49
N ARG A 90 22.75 4.30 -9.97
CA ARG A 90 23.17 4.54 -11.36
C ARG A 90 24.68 4.49 -11.44
#